data_AF-A0A5N8V6B8-F1
#
_entry.id   AF-A0A5N8V6B8-F1
#
_cell.length_a   1.000
_cell.length_b   1.000
_cell.length_c   1.000
_cell.angle_alpha   90.00
_cell.angle_beta   90.00
_cell.angle_gamma   90.00
#
_symmetry.space_group_name_H-M   'P 1'
#
loop_
_entity.id
_entity.type
_entity.pdbx_description
1 polymer ?
#
loop_
_entity_poly.entity_id
_entity_poly.type
_entity_poly.pdbx_seq_one_letter_code
_entity_poly.pdbx_strand_id
1 'polypeptide(L)'
;MRITALTRDDAPKMCPGCRQVSDRVHSRYVRHVADEAVGGRPVVIDLSVRRLYCEWPDCPKTTSVEQVEGLTERYQRRTPALRRVVRAVGEFGRSSSSLLPALHVVLGDRAELPDACPRFPRRTLQRPGCRRPAQPRGARACAASCRGGRARRPGRSAVPAGRGPSGL
;
A
#
# COMPACT_ATOMS: atom_id res chain seq x y z
N MET A 1 -14.43 -16.33 -1.01
CA MET A 1 -14.13 -16.59 0.42
C MET A 1 -13.08 -15.60 0.87
N ARG A 2 -13.18 -15.07 2.09
CA ARG A 2 -12.25 -14.07 2.62
C ARG A 2 -11.62 -14.59 3.90
N ILE A 3 -10.29 -14.50 4.01
CA ILE A 3 -9.51 -14.92 5.16
C ILE A 3 -8.77 -13.69 5.68
N THR A 4 -8.90 -13.39 6.96
CA THR A 4 -8.17 -12.28 7.58
C THR A 4 -7.01 -12.85 8.39
N ALA A 5 -5.81 -12.32 8.17
CA ALA A 5 -4.60 -12.75 8.86
C ALA A 5 -3.74 -11.55 9.27
N LEU A 6 -2.95 -11.72 10.32
CA LEU A 6 -2.01 -10.72 10.80
C LEU A 6 -0.64 -11.34 11.03
N THR A 7 0.38 -10.59 10.67
CA THR A 7 1.78 -10.93 10.97
C THR A 7 2.07 -10.67 12.43
N ARG A 8 2.71 -11.64 13.10
CA ARG A 8 3.15 -11.52 14.49
C ARG A 8 4.30 -10.53 14.60
N ASP A 9 4.42 -9.87 15.77
CA ASP A 9 5.47 -8.89 16.03
C ASP A 9 6.80 -9.49 16.50
N ASP A 10 6.82 -10.79 16.81
CA ASP A 10 7.90 -11.51 17.50
C ASP A 10 9.11 -11.86 16.62
N ALA A 11 8.94 -11.93 15.30
CA ALA A 11 10.01 -12.30 14.38
C ALA A 11 10.61 -11.06 13.69
N PRO A 12 11.92 -10.80 13.85
CA PRO A 12 12.60 -9.77 13.06
C PRO A 12 12.69 -10.20 11.60
N LYS A 13 12.82 -9.23 10.68
CA LYS A 13 12.83 -9.49 9.23
C LYS A 13 14.02 -8.84 8.55
N MET A 14 14.53 -9.50 7.51
CA MET A 14 15.63 -8.98 6.71
C MET A 14 15.14 -7.92 5.72
N CYS A 15 15.85 -6.81 5.65
CA CYS A 15 15.63 -5.80 4.62
C CYS A 15 15.93 -6.39 3.22
N PRO A 16 15.01 -6.32 2.25
CA PRO A 16 15.24 -6.82 0.89
C PRO A 16 16.18 -5.92 0.07
N GLY A 17 16.81 -4.91 0.68
CA GLY A 17 17.82 -4.05 0.07
C GLY A 17 19.22 -4.44 0.53
N CYS A 18 19.51 -4.21 1.81
CA CYS A 18 20.82 -4.43 2.42
C CYS A 18 20.93 -5.73 3.23
N ARG A 19 19.87 -6.54 3.34
CA ARG A 19 19.79 -7.77 4.16
C ARG A 19 19.92 -7.58 5.67
N GLN A 20 20.06 -6.35 6.17
CA GLN A 20 20.05 -6.04 7.60
C GLN A 20 18.75 -6.50 8.25
N VAL A 21 18.85 -7.20 9.38
CA VAL A 21 17.72 -7.64 10.19
C VAL A 21 17.18 -6.45 10.98
N SER A 22 15.86 -6.28 10.99
CA SER A 22 15.16 -5.23 11.74
C SER A 22 13.82 -5.74 12.27
N ASP A 23 13.46 -5.33 13.47
CA ASP A 23 12.16 -5.50 14.11
C ASP A 23 11.41 -4.18 14.31
N ARG A 24 12.06 -3.03 14.03
CA ARG A 24 11.50 -1.71 14.30
C ARG A 24 10.34 -1.37 13.36
N VAL A 25 9.13 -1.39 13.90
CA VAL A 25 7.89 -1.12 13.15
C VAL A 25 7.68 0.38 12.91
N HIS A 26 7.43 0.75 11.65
CA HIS A 26 6.95 2.07 11.23
C HIS A 26 5.43 2.15 11.33
N SER A 27 4.72 1.25 10.64
CA SER A 27 3.26 1.18 10.62
C SER A 27 2.79 -0.19 10.13
N ARG A 28 1.50 -0.48 10.24
CA ARG A 28 0.88 -1.66 9.63
C ARG A 28 -0.08 -1.23 8.51
N TYR A 29 -0.22 -2.06 7.49
CA TYR A 29 -1.25 -1.87 6.48
C TYR A 29 -1.75 -3.23 5.96
N VAL A 30 -2.96 -3.22 5.40
CA VAL A 30 -3.60 -4.43 4.88
C VAL A 30 -3.25 -4.60 3.40
N ARG A 31 -2.77 -5.79 3.03
CA ARG A 31 -2.64 -6.25 1.65
C ARG A 31 -3.76 -7.23 1.34
N HIS A 32 -4.42 -7.03 0.21
CA HIS A 32 -5.37 -7.99 -0.34
C HIS A 32 -4.61 -8.87 -1.35
N VAL A 33 -4.52 -10.17 -1.07
CA VAL A 33 -3.80 -11.14 -1.90
C VAL A 33 -4.77 -12.23 -2.33
N ALA A 34 -4.92 -12.42 -3.65
CA ALA A 34 -5.69 -13.53 -4.18
C ALA A 34 -4.88 -14.84 -4.07
N ASP A 35 -5.54 -15.92 -3.68
CA ASP A 35 -4.95 -17.24 -3.51
C ASP A 35 -5.70 -18.31 -4.32
N GLU A 36 -5.17 -19.53 -4.31
CA GLU A 36 -5.81 -20.70 -4.91
C GLU A 36 -7.20 -20.95 -4.31
N ALA A 37 -8.10 -21.47 -5.14
CA ALA A 37 -9.45 -21.77 -4.70
C ALA A 37 -9.45 -22.93 -3.70
N VAL A 38 -10.20 -22.78 -2.62
CA VAL A 38 -10.38 -23.83 -1.60
C VAL A 38 -11.84 -24.30 -1.66
N GLY A 39 -12.04 -25.59 -1.90
CA GLY A 39 -13.38 -26.17 -2.06
C GLY A 39 -14.19 -25.52 -3.18
N GLY A 40 -13.55 -25.20 -4.30
CA GLY A 40 -14.19 -24.56 -5.47
C GLY A 40 -14.59 -23.09 -5.27
N ARG A 41 -14.05 -22.42 -4.25
CA ARG A 41 -14.36 -21.02 -3.95
C ARG A 41 -13.10 -20.16 -4.07
N PRO A 42 -13.13 -19.05 -4.83
CA PRO A 42 -11.99 -18.14 -4.90
C PRO A 42 -11.66 -17.60 -3.51
N VAL A 43 -10.38 -17.55 -3.16
CA VAL A 43 -9.91 -17.08 -1.86
C VAL A 43 -9.20 -15.73 -2.00
N VAL A 44 -9.54 -14.80 -1.11
CA VAL A 44 -8.82 -13.54 -0.91
C VAL A 44 -8.35 -13.47 0.53
N ILE A 45 -7.07 -13.21 0.71
CA ILE A 45 -6.41 -13.08 2.01
C ILE A 45 -6.18 -11.59 2.29
N ASP A 46 -6.80 -11.10 3.35
CA ASP A 46 -6.56 -9.79 3.94
C ASP A 46 -5.43 -9.91 4.95
N LEU A 47 -4.22 -9.61 4.52
CA LEU A 47 -3.03 -9.76 5.34
C LEU A 47 -2.60 -8.40 5.91
N SER A 48 -2.69 -8.24 7.23
CA SER A 48 -2.08 -7.11 7.95
C SER A 48 -0.58 -7.35 8.09
N VAL A 49 0.21 -6.60 7.30
CA VAL A 49 1.68 -6.70 7.27
C VAL A 49 2.32 -5.49 7.92
N ARG A 50 3.51 -5.69 8.49
CA ARG A 50 4.32 -4.62 9.08
C ARG A 50 5.13 -3.91 7.99
N ARG A 51 5.20 -2.58 8.07
CA ARG A 51 6.23 -1.76 7.44
C ARG A 51 7.30 -1.52 8.49
N LEU A 52 8.52 -1.95 8.21
CA LEU A 52 9.69 -1.90 9.10
C LEU A 52 10.64 -0.79 8.64
N TYR A 53 11.37 -0.20 9.57
CA TYR A 53 12.50 0.68 9.28
C TYR A 53 13.74 -0.14 8.97
N CYS A 54 14.52 0.29 7.98
CA CYS A 54 15.88 -0.20 7.82
C CYS A 54 16.81 0.62 8.72
N GLU A 55 17.61 -0.06 9.54
CA GLU A 55 18.55 0.60 10.47
C GLU A 55 19.88 0.96 9.82
N TRP A 56 20.17 0.38 8.65
CA TRP A 56 21.38 0.71 7.89
C TRP A 56 21.21 2.08 7.19
N PRO A 57 22.01 3.10 7.54
CA PRO A 57 21.82 4.47 7.08
C PRO A 57 22.05 4.65 5.58
N ASP A 58 22.97 3.88 4.98
CA ASP A 58 23.26 3.96 3.54
C ASP A 58 22.31 3.09 2.70
N CYS A 59 21.27 2.51 3.31
CA CYS A 59 20.34 1.69 2.56
C CYS A 59 19.41 2.59 1.74
N PRO A 60 19.32 2.42 0.41
CA PRO A 60 18.36 3.18 -0.40
C PRO A 60 16.90 2.92 0.00
N LYS A 61 16.65 1.85 0.78
CA LYS A 61 15.33 1.51 1.32
C LYS A 61 15.28 1.88 2.81
N THR A 62 14.84 3.10 3.14
CA THR A 62 14.60 3.53 4.53
C THR A 62 13.49 2.76 5.22
N THR A 63 12.49 2.31 4.45
CA THR A 63 11.43 1.43 4.95
C THR A 63 11.25 0.22 4.04
N SER A 64 11.01 -0.93 4.64
CA SER A 64 10.71 -2.17 3.94
C SER A 64 9.40 -2.75 4.44
N VAL A 65 8.62 -3.34 3.55
CA VAL A 65 7.41 -4.07 3.93
C VAL A 65 7.78 -5.53 4.18
N GLU A 66 7.35 -6.06 5.32
CA GLU A 66 7.47 -7.47 5.65
C GLU A 66 6.90 -8.36 4.53
N GLN A 67 7.68 -9.33 4.09
CA GLN A 67 7.24 -10.37 3.17
C GLN A 67 7.08 -11.67 3.97
N VAL A 68 5.88 -12.25 3.93
CA VAL A 68 5.60 -13.59 4.42
C VAL A 68 5.99 -14.57 3.32
N GLU A 69 6.95 -15.45 3.62
CA GLU A 69 7.41 -16.48 2.71
C GLU A 69 6.25 -17.39 2.28
N GLY A 70 6.25 -17.79 1.01
CA GLY A 70 5.20 -18.62 0.42
C GLY A 70 3.86 -17.90 0.20
N LEU A 71 3.63 -16.72 0.79
CA LEU A 71 2.35 -16.02 0.73
C LEU A 71 2.43 -14.69 -0.03
N THR A 72 3.49 -13.91 0.20
CA THR A 72 3.61 -12.57 -0.37
C THR A 72 4.95 -12.34 -1.05
N GLU A 73 4.89 -11.66 -2.20
CA GLU A 73 6.05 -11.10 -2.87
C GLU A 73 5.85 -9.60 -3.11
N ARG A 74 6.96 -8.88 -3.32
CA ARG A 74 6.92 -7.44 -3.57
C ARG A 74 6.12 -7.17 -4.85
N TYR A 75 5.22 -6.19 -4.78
CA TYR A 75 4.30 -5.79 -5.86
C TYR A 75 3.28 -6.82 -6.33
N GLN A 76 3.38 -8.08 -5.89
CA GLN A 76 2.43 -9.10 -6.26
C GLN A 76 1.13 -8.96 -5.47
N ARG A 77 0.01 -9.16 -6.17
CA ARG A 77 -1.35 -9.22 -5.59
C ARG A 77 -1.91 -10.65 -5.58
N ARG A 78 -1.09 -11.63 -5.96
CA ARG A 78 -1.41 -13.05 -6.04
C ARG A 78 -0.36 -13.82 -5.27
N THR A 79 -0.77 -14.87 -4.57
CA THR A 79 0.17 -15.78 -3.92
C THR A 79 1.07 -16.46 -4.97
N PRO A 80 2.28 -16.89 -4.60
CA PRO A 80 3.13 -17.70 -5.45
C PRO A 80 2.41 -18.96 -5.98
N ALA A 81 1.57 -19.60 -5.17
CA ALA A 81 0.76 -20.75 -5.56
C ALA A 81 -0.19 -20.42 -6.72
N LEU A 82 -1.04 -19.39 -6.55
CA LEU A 82 -1.97 -18.96 -7.60
C LEU A 82 -1.25 -18.53 -8.89
N ARG A 83 -0.08 -17.88 -8.77
CA ARG A 83 0.71 -17.48 -9.93
C ARG A 83 1.25 -18.67 -10.72
N ARG A 84 1.60 -19.78 -10.06
CA ARG A 84 2.03 -21.01 -10.73
C ARG A 84 0.88 -21.61 -11.54
N VAL A 85 -0.33 -21.66 -10.99
CA VAL A 85 -1.53 -22.12 -11.70
C VAL A 85 -1.79 -21.26 -12.93
N VAL A 86 -1.83 -19.93 -12.77
CA VAL A 86 -2.06 -19.01 -13.90
C VAL A 86 -0.98 -19.14 -14.97
N ARG A 87 0.28 -19.32 -14.57
CA ARG A 87 1.40 -19.53 -15.51
C ARG A 87 1.24 -20.84 -16.28
N ALA A 88 0.97 -21.94 -15.58
CA ALA A 88 0.77 -23.26 -16.20
C ALA A 88 -0.39 -23.23 -17.22
N VAL A 89 -1.49 -22.55 -16.90
CA VAL A 89 -2.59 -22.35 -17.86
C VAL A 89 -2.12 -21.52 -19.06
N GLY A 90 -1.38 -20.43 -18.82
CA GLY A 90 -0.86 -19.56 -19.88
C GLY A 90 0.13 -20.22 -20.84
N GLU A 91 0.77 -21.32 -20.46
CA GLU A 91 1.67 -22.10 -21.33
C GLU A 91 0.91 -22.74 -22.51
N PHE A 92 -0.39 -23.01 -22.35
CA PHE A 92 -1.28 -23.51 -23.41
C PHE A 92 -1.80 -22.40 -24.34
N GLY A 93 -1.25 -21.17 -24.24
CA GLY A 93 -1.60 -20.04 -25.08
C GLY A 93 -2.68 -19.13 -24.49
N ARG A 94 -3.18 -18.17 -25.28
CA ARG A 94 -4.17 -17.19 -24.79
C ARG A 94 -5.57 -17.80 -24.61
N SER A 95 -5.92 -18.80 -25.41
CA SER A 95 -7.24 -19.44 -25.42
C SER A 95 -7.53 -20.21 -24.12
N SER A 96 -6.48 -20.69 -23.44
CA SER A 96 -6.61 -21.43 -22.18
C SER A 96 -7.03 -20.54 -21.00
N SER A 97 -7.02 -19.21 -21.14
CA SER A 97 -7.56 -18.29 -20.12
C SER A 97 -9.04 -18.57 -19.79
N SER A 98 -9.78 -19.13 -20.75
CA SER A 98 -11.16 -19.61 -20.56
C SER A 98 -11.30 -20.76 -19.56
N LEU A 99 -10.21 -21.44 -19.20
CA LEU A 99 -10.18 -22.50 -18.19
C LEU A 99 -10.05 -21.95 -16.76
N LEU A 100 -9.61 -20.70 -16.59
CA LEU A 100 -9.41 -20.11 -15.27
C LEU A 100 -10.70 -20.04 -14.42
N PRO A 101 -11.89 -19.72 -14.98
CA PRO A 101 -13.15 -19.81 -14.25
C PRO A 101 -13.47 -21.24 -13.77
N ALA A 102 -13.14 -22.27 -14.56
CA ALA A 102 -13.33 -23.67 -14.17
C ALA A 102 -12.40 -24.09 -13.03
N LEU A 103 -11.25 -23.43 -12.91
CA LEU A 103 -10.33 -23.54 -11.77
C LEU A 103 -10.68 -22.57 -10.63
N HIS A 104 -11.81 -21.87 -10.73
CA HIS A 104 -12.26 -20.87 -9.77
C HIS A 104 -11.25 -19.72 -9.53
N VAL A 105 -10.41 -19.44 -10.52
CA VAL A 105 -9.47 -18.33 -10.52
C VAL A 105 -10.13 -17.10 -11.10
N VAL A 106 -10.31 -16.08 -10.26
CA VAL A 106 -10.84 -14.78 -10.69
C VAL A 106 -9.67 -13.81 -10.94
N LEU A 107 -9.41 -13.50 -12.21
CA LEU A 107 -8.45 -12.47 -12.58
C LEU A 107 -9.13 -11.09 -12.50
N GLY A 108 -9.02 -10.43 -11.34
CA GLY A 108 -9.42 -9.03 -11.17
C GLY A 108 -8.24 -8.12 -10.84
N ASP A 109 -8.18 -6.93 -11.44
CA ASP A 109 -7.23 -5.85 -11.08
C ASP A 109 -7.57 -5.20 -9.73
N ARG A 110 -8.75 -5.49 -9.22
CA ARG A 110 -9.15 -5.28 -7.84
C ARG A 110 -9.67 -6.61 -7.34
N ALA A 111 -9.19 -7.07 -6.20
CA ALA A 111 -9.88 -8.09 -5.40
C ALA A 111 -11.19 -7.53 -4.81
N GLU A 112 -11.91 -6.71 -5.58
CA GLU A 112 -13.29 -6.32 -5.36
C GLU A 112 -14.11 -7.32 -6.18
N LEU A 113 -14.28 -8.54 -5.66
CA LEU A 113 -15.52 -9.26 -5.94
C LEU A 113 -16.64 -8.36 -5.41
N PRO A 114 -17.73 -8.13 -6.17
CA PRO A 114 -18.81 -7.29 -5.70
C PRO A 114 -19.38 -7.90 -4.42
N ASP A 115 -19.21 -7.18 -3.31
CA ASP A 115 -20.13 -7.26 -2.19
C ASP A 115 -21.50 -6.88 -2.73
N ALA A 116 -22.27 -7.89 -3.16
CA ALA A 116 -23.71 -7.77 -3.25
C ALA A 116 -24.22 -7.53 -1.82
N CYS A 117 -24.28 -6.27 -1.41
CA CYS A 117 -25.09 -5.85 -0.29
C CYS A 117 -26.52 -5.69 -0.82
N PRO A 118 -27.47 -6.59 -0.51
CA PRO A 118 -28.85 -6.36 -0.87
C PRO A 118 -29.39 -5.29 0.09
N ARG A 119 -29.89 -4.21 -0.49
CA ARG A 119 -30.73 -3.17 0.14
C ARG A 119 -29.99 -2.15 1.03
N PHE A 120 -29.74 -0.97 0.46
CA PHE A 120 -30.38 0.24 0.97
C PHE A 120 -30.80 1.13 -0.21
N PRO A 121 -32.07 1.56 -0.30
CA PRO A 121 -32.53 2.41 -1.38
C PRO A 121 -31.80 3.76 -1.29
N ARG A 122 -31.26 4.21 -2.43
CA ARG A 122 -30.73 5.56 -2.60
C ARG A 122 -31.88 6.57 -2.46
N ARG A 123 -32.26 6.89 -1.23
CA ARG A 123 -32.97 8.16 -0.97
C ARG A 123 -31.98 9.26 -1.26
N THR A 124 -32.22 9.93 -2.37
CA THR A 124 -31.76 11.28 -2.69
C THR A 124 -31.87 12.16 -1.45
N LEU A 125 -30.76 12.36 -0.74
CA LEU A 125 -30.55 13.60 -0.02
C LEU A 125 -29.82 14.53 -0.98
N GLN A 126 -30.65 15.23 -1.77
CA GLN A 126 -30.34 16.59 -2.19
C GLN A 126 -29.86 17.34 -0.95
N ARG A 127 -28.58 17.70 -0.91
CA ARG A 127 -28.13 18.79 -0.05
C ARG A 127 -28.47 20.10 -0.78
N PRO A 128 -29.47 20.88 -0.35
CA PRO A 128 -29.63 22.23 -0.84
C PRO A 128 -28.44 23.05 -0.30
N GLY A 129 -27.61 23.58 -1.18
CA GLY A 129 -26.56 24.54 -0.79
C GLY A 129 -25.18 24.35 -1.41
N CYS A 130 -24.87 23.20 -2.01
CA CYS A 130 -23.61 23.05 -2.75
C CYS A 130 -23.80 23.49 -4.21
N ARG A 131 -23.83 24.80 -4.46
CA ARG A 131 -23.63 25.33 -5.82
C ARG A 131 -22.25 24.87 -6.30
N ARG A 132 -22.20 24.00 -7.32
CA ARG A 132 -20.99 23.78 -8.12
C ARG A 132 -20.56 25.13 -8.69
N PRO A 133 -19.34 25.64 -8.43
CA PRO A 133 -18.85 26.77 -9.20
C PRO A 133 -18.70 26.32 -10.65
N ALA A 134 -19.28 27.10 -11.57
CA ALA A 134 -19.05 26.94 -13.00
C ALA A 134 -17.54 27.11 -13.27
N GLN A 135 -16.90 26.11 -13.86
CA GLN A 135 -15.51 26.21 -14.29
C GLN A 135 -15.41 27.21 -15.46
N PRO A 136 -14.62 28.29 -15.38
CA PRO A 136 -14.27 29.05 -16.56
C PRO A 136 -13.14 28.33 -17.32
N ARG A 137 -13.30 28.24 -18.63
CA ARG A 137 -12.25 27.80 -19.55
C ARG A 137 -11.14 28.87 -19.57
N GLY A 138 -9.92 28.46 -19.28
CA GLY A 138 -8.69 29.20 -19.60
C GLY A 138 -8.39 30.43 -18.73
N ALA A 139 -7.63 30.26 -17.65
CA ALA A 139 -6.73 31.29 -17.13
C ALA A 139 -5.68 30.66 -16.20
N ARG A 140 -4.47 31.21 -16.25
CA ARG A 140 -3.26 30.74 -15.56
C ARG A 140 -3.33 30.93 -14.03
N ALA A 141 -2.47 30.18 -13.35
CA ALA A 141 -2.33 30.03 -11.90
C ALA A 141 -2.37 31.33 -11.07
N CYS A 142 -2.90 31.24 -9.84
CA CYS A 142 -2.24 31.84 -8.69
C CYS A 142 -2.68 31.18 -7.37
N ALA A 143 -1.73 31.16 -6.43
CA ALA A 143 -1.78 30.50 -5.12
C ALA A 143 -2.74 31.16 -4.11
N ALA A 144 -3.25 30.39 -3.15
CA ALA A 144 -3.57 30.84 -1.78
C ALA A 144 -3.97 29.63 -0.92
N SER A 145 -3.02 29.12 -0.12
CA SER A 145 -2.96 29.33 1.33
C SER A 145 -3.84 28.38 2.15
N CYS A 146 -3.21 27.28 2.55
CA CYS A 146 -3.54 26.55 3.75
C CYS A 146 -3.50 27.50 4.97
N ARG A 147 -4.54 27.49 5.81
CA ARG A 147 -4.45 27.97 7.20
C ARG A 147 -5.05 26.91 8.13
N GLY A 148 -4.29 26.56 9.15
CA GLY A 148 -4.73 25.69 10.25
C GLY A 148 -3.59 24.90 10.87
N GLY A 149 -2.54 25.57 11.35
CA GLY A 149 -1.37 24.93 11.95
C GLY A 149 -1.52 24.59 13.43
N ARG A 150 -0.53 23.87 13.97
CA ARG A 150 0.19 24.18 15.21
C ARG A 150 1.55 23.49 15.22
N ALA A 151 2.50 24.16 15.86
CA ALA A 151 3.94 24.08 15.68
C ALA A 151 4.64 23.01 16.53
N ARG A 152 5.83 22.58 16.09
CA ARG A 152 6.94 22.17 16.96
C ARG A 152 8.24 22.75 16.42
N ARG A 153 8.98 23.47 17.27
CA ARG A 153 10.36 23.93 17.03
C ARG A 153 11.32 22.72 17.04
N PRO A 154 12.49 22.86 16.39
CA PRO A 154 13.70 22.68 17.17
C PRO A 154 14.70 23.82 16.93
N GLY A 155 15.34 24.23 18.02
CA GLY A 155 16.52 25.09 17.97
C GLY A 155 17.73 24.32 17.46
N ARG A 156 18.58 25.02 16.70
CA ARG A 156 20.01 24.72 16.63
C ARG A 156 20.76 26.05 16.70
N SER A 157 21.58 26.12 17.73
CA SER A 157 22.64 27.08 18.00
C SER A 157 23.67 27.13 16.87
N ALA A 158 24.07 28.32 16.45
CA ALA A 158 25.37 28.59 15.84
C ALA A 158 25.85 30.00 16.21
N VAL A 159 27.02 30.01 16.82
CA VAL A 159 27.87 31.08 17.35
C VAL A 159 28.10 32.25 16.36
N PRO A 160 28.15 33.53 16.80
CA PRO A 160 28.68 34.61 15.97
C PRO A 160 30.22 34.69 16.07
N ALA A 161 30.88 34.76 14.93
CA ALA A 161 32.31 35.01 14.82
C ALA A 161 32.61 36.49 15.15
N GLY A 162 33.35 36.72 16.24
CA GLY A 162 33.98 38.02 16.53
C GLY A 162 35.24 38.21 15.70
N ARG A 163 35.35 39.35 15.02
CA ARG A 163 36.64 39.90 14.58
C ARG A 163 37.01 41.03 15.53
N GLY A 164 38.15 40.88 16.19
CA GLY A 164 38.71 41.86 17.12
C GLY A 164 39.29 43.10 16.42
N PRO A 165 39.69 44.11 17.21
CA PRO A 165 40.15 45.40 16.72
C PRO A 165 41.63 45.37 16.32
N SER A 166 41.95 46.07 15.23
CA SER A 166 43.32 46.45 14.88
C SER A 166 43.67 47.74 15.62
N GLY A 167 44.68 47.67 16.48
CA GLY A 167 45.41 48.84 16.97
C GLY A 167 46.85 48.78 16.46
N LEU A 168 47.32 49.91 15.94
CA LEU A 168 48.64 50.54 16.14
C LEU A 168 48.58 51.93 15.50
#